data_AF-A0A7V0QYU3-F1
#
_entry.id   AF-A0A7V0QYU3-F1
#
_cell.length_a   1.000
_cell.length_b   1.000
_cell.length_c   1.000
_cell.angle_alpha   90.00
_cell.angle_beta   90.00
_cell.angle_gamma   90.00
#
_symmetry.space_group_name_H-M   'P 1'
#
loop_
_entity.id
_entity.type
_entity.pdbx_description
1 polymer ?
#
loop_
_entity_poly.entity_id
_entity_poly.type
_entity_poly.pdbx_seq_one_letter_code
_entity_poly.pdbx_strand_id
1 'polypeptide(L)'
;MDSTFWTATIIFILAYAIIVSEKIHKTIVALFGAALMLVLKILEQREAFHVEALGVDWNVIFLLISMMIIINLMRPTGFFEYIAIKSAKLGRGEPFRIMVIFAVVTAVLSAF
;
A
#
# COMPACT_ATOMS: atom_id res chain seq x y z
N MET A 1 1.59 3.13 -32.99
CA MET A 1 1.64 2.34 -31.74
C MET A 1 3.00 1.69 -31.72
N ASP A 2 3.89 2.23 -30.91
CA ASP A 2 5.31 1.86 -30.93
C ASP A 2 5.55 0.53 -30.22
N SER A 3 6.61 -0.17 -30.61
CA SER A 3 7.04 -1.43 -29.98
C SER A 3 7.15 -1.31 -28.46
N THR A 4 7.69 -0.19 -27.98
CA THR A 4 7.83 0.18 -26.56
C THR A 4 6.53 0.07 -25.77
N PHE A 5 5.39 0.49 -26.35
CA PHE A 5 4.09 0.44 -25.68
C PHE A 5 3.67 -1.01 -25.38
N TRP A 6 3.85 -1.91 -26.35
CA TRP A 6 3.51 -3.31 -26.18
C TRP A 6 4.45 -3.99 -25.17
N THR A 7 5.74 -3.68 -25.18
CA THR A 7 6.70 -4.23 -24.21
C THR A 7 6.36 -3.80 -22.78
N ALA A 8 6.07 -2.51 -22.57
CA ALA A 8 5.68 -1.98 -21.26
C ALA A 8 4.39 -2.64 -20.74
N THR A 9 3.41 -2.81 -21.63
CA THR A 9 2.13 -3.45 -21.31
C THR A 9 2.30 -4.91 -20.90
N ILE A 10 3.16 -5.66 -21.61
CA ILE A 10 3.47 -7.06 -21.27
C ILE A 10 4.13 -7.15 -19.90
N ILE A 11 5.12 -6.28 -19.62
CA ILE A 11 5.79 -6.24 -18.32
C ILE A 11 4.77 -5.96 -17.21
N PHE A 12 3.89 -4.98 -17.42
CA PHE A 12 2.84 -4.63 -16.45
C PHE A 12 1.89 -5.80 -16.17
N ILE A 13 1.33 -6.41 -17.22
CA ILE A 13 0.38 -7.54 -17.08
C ILE A 13 1.05 -8.73 -16.38
N LEU A 14 2.28 -9.08 -16.77
CA LEU A 14 3.01 -10.18 -16.15
C LEU A 14 3.33 -9.91 -14.68
N ALA A 15 3.86 -8.72 -14.36
CA ALA A 15 4.14 -8.34 -12.98
C ALA A 15 2.87 -8.39 -12.13
N TYR A 16 1.77 -7.83 -12.64
CA TYR A 16 0.49 -7.81 -11.93
C TYR A 16 -0.08 -9.22 -11.73
N ALA A 17 -0.04 -10.07 -12.77
CA ALA A 17 -0.49 -11.46 -12.66
C ALA A 17 0.31 -12.26 -11.62
N ILE A 18 1.63 -12.06 -11.54
CA ILE A 18 2.48 -12.71 -10.52
C ILE A 18 2.16 -12.17 -9.12
N ILE A 19 1.95 -10.86 -8.96
CA ILE A 19 1.57 -10.25 -7.68
C ILE A 19 0.23 -10.83 -7.19
N VAL A 20 -0.78 -10.89 -8.07
CA VAL A 20 -2.11 -11.44 -7.74
C VAL A 20 -2.06 -12.94 -7.47
N SER A 21 -1.13 -13.67 -8.11
CA SER A 21 -0.92 -15.09 -7.83
C SER A 21 -0.36 -15.35 -6.43
N GLU A 22 0.17 -14.34 -5.73
CA GLU A 22 0.80 -14.41 -4.39
C GLU A 22 1.91 -15.48 -4.23
N LYS A 23 2.39 -16.09 -5.32
CA LYS A 23 3.44 -17.13 -5.31
C LYS A 23 4.83 -16.57 -5.02
N ILE A 24 5.05 -15.29 -5.33
CA ILE A 24 6.33 -14.59 -5.19
C ILE A 24 6.07 -13.31 -4.40
N HIS A 25 7.03 -12.91 -3.56
CA HIS A 25 6.92 -11.69 -2.76
C HIS A 25 6.72 -10.46 -3.65
N LYS A 26 5.59 -9.78 -3.50
CA LYS A 26 5.17 -8.61 -4.31
C LYS A 26 6.26 -7.55 -4.49
N THR A 27 7.04 -7.28 -3.44
CA THR A 27 8.16 -6.31 -3.51
C THR A 27 9.23 -6.74 -4.51
N ILE A 28 9.58 -8.03 -4.56
CA ILE A 28 10.59 -8.54 -5.51
C ILE A 28 10.08 -8.38 -6.94
N VAL A 29 8.81 -8.73 -7.18
CA VAL A 29 8.17 -8.63 -8.50
C VAL A 29 8.10 -7.17 -8.96
N ALA A 30 7.68 -6.26 -8.08
CA ALA A 30 7.59 -4.83 -8.38
C ALA A 30 8.96 -4.23 -8.71
N LEU A 31 9.99 -4.52 -7.91
CA LEU A 31 11.36 -4.04 -8.14
C LEU A 31 11.96 -4.62 -9.43
N PHE A 32 11.71 -5.90 -9.72
CA PHE A 32 12.17 -6.53 -10.94
C PHE A 32 11.49 -5.93 -12.18
N GLY A 33 10.17 -5.73 -12.14
CA GLY A 33 9.44 -5.05 -13.21
C GLY A 33 9.95 -3.64 -13.45
N ALA A 34 10.18 -2.86 -12.38
CA ALA A 34 10.77 -1.52 -12.48
C ALA A 34 12.19 -1.55 -13.06
N ALA A 35 13.03 -2.50 -12.64
CA ALA A 35 14.38 -2.66 -13.18
C ALA A 35 14.36 -3.00 -14.68
N LEU A 36 13.45 -3.88 -15.12
CA LEU A 36 13.28 -4.17 -16.55
C LEU A 36 12.88 -2.93 -17.35
N MET A 37 11.97 -2.11 -16.84
CA MET A 37 11.55 -0.85 -17.50
C MET A 37 12.73 0.10 -17.71
N LEU A 38 13.66 0.19 -16.75
CA LEU A 38 14.86 1.02 -16.85
C LEU A 38 15.92 0.42 -17.79
N VAL A 39 16.21 -0.88 -17.67
CA VAL A 39 17.24 -1.56 -18.48
C VAL A 39 16.87 -1.56 -19.96
N LEU A 40 15.58 -1.75 -20.27
CA LEU A 40 15.07 -1.69 -21.64
C LEU A 40 14.91 -0.25 -22.16
N LYS A 41 15.27 0.76 -21.35
CA LYS A 41 15.12 2.20 -21.67
C LYS A 41 13.70 2.57 -22.09
N ILE A 42 12.71 1.91 -21.50
CA ILE A 42 11.29 2.25 -21.67
C ILE A 42 10.98 3.51 -20.87
N LEU A 43 11.63 3.65 -19.71
CA LEU A 43 11.64 4.86 -18.88
C LEU A 43 13.10 5.22 -18.56
N GLU A 44 13.41 6.50 -18.54
CA GLU A 44 14.69 6.97 -18.03
C GLU A 44 14.69 6.99 -16.49
N GLN A 45 15.88 6.89 -15.88
CA GLN A 45 16.03 6.96 -14.43
C GLN A 45 15.45 8.27 -13.87
N ARG A 46 15.64 9.39 -14.58
CA ARG A 46 15.09 10.67 -14.16
C ARG A 46 13.56 10.66 -14.13
N GLU A 47 12.93 10.02 -15.12
CA GLU A 47 11.47 9.89 -15.19
C GLU A 47 10.97 8.97 -14.07
N ALA A 48 11.62 7.85 -13.84
CA ALA A 48 11.23 6.87 -12.83
C ALA A 48 11.32 7.40 -11.38
N PHE A 49 12.20 8.36 -11.08
CA PHE A 49 12.38 8.88 -9.72
C PHE A 49 11.92 10.32 -9.50
N HIS A 50 11.78 11.13 -10.55
CA HIS A 50 11.47 12.55 -10.42
C HIS A 50 10.21 13.01 -11.17
N VAL A 51 9.62 12.16 -12.00
CA VAL A 51 8.36 12.48 -12.69
C VAL A 51 7.23 11.68 -12.03
N GLU A 52 6.44 12.35 -11.20
CA GLU A 52 5.35 11.72 -10.43
C GLU A 52 4.34 10.97 -11.31
N ALA A 53 4.10 11.43 -12.54
CA ALA A 53 3.16 10.81 -13.47
C ALA A 53 3.64 9.47 -14.06
N LEU A 54 4.95 9.19 -14.03
CA LEU A 54 5.57 8.03 -14.67
C LEU A 54 6.30 7.11 -13.69
N GLY A 55 6.78 7.70 -12.59
CA GLY A 55 7.70 7.09 -11.66
C GLY A 55 7.11 6.91 -10.25
N VAL A 56 8.00 6.95 -9.26
CA VAL A 56 7.64 6.81 -7.85
C VAL A 56 7.02 8.11 -7.33
N ASP A 57 5.82 8.01 -6.77
CA ASP A 57 5.20 9.09 -5.99
C ASP A 57 5.78 9.10 -4.57
N TRP A 58 6.70 10.03 -4.33
CA TRP A 58 7.35 10.17 -3.03
C TRP A 58 6.40 10.66 -1.95
N ASN A 59 5.37 11.45 -2.28
CA ASN A 59 4.39 11.90 -1.30
C ASN A 59 3.65 10.71 -0.71
N VAL A 60 3.24 9.75 -1.55
CA VAL A 60 2.59 8.51 -1.09
C VAL A 60 3.55 7.66 -0.26
N ILE A 61 4.81 7.49 -0.70
CA ILE A 61 5.80 6.71 0.06
C ILE A 61 6.04 7.32 1.44
N PHE A 62 6.30 8.62 1.53
CA PHE A 62 6.54 9.31 2.80
C PHE A 62 5.28 9.34 3.68
N LEU A 63 4.10 9.49 3.10
CA LEU A 63 2.82 9.40 3.81
C LEU A 63 2.64 8.02 4.46
N LEU A 64 2.82 6.94 3.68
CA LEU A 64 2.68 5.57 4.18
C LEU A 64 3.72 5.25 5.25
N ILE A 65 4.98 5.67 5.06
CA ILE A 65 6.05 5.50 6.06
C ILE A 65 5.69 6.25 7.35
N SER A 66 5.26 7.50 7.25
CA SER A 66 4.90 8.32 8.41
C SER A 66 3.73 7.71 9.18
N MET A 67 2.71 7.25 8.46
CA MET A 67 1.58 6.53 9.06
C MET A 67 2.06 5.26 9.79
N MET A 68 2.93 4.44 9.17
CA MET A 68 3.46 3.24 9.82
C MET A 68 4.30 3.56 11.07
N ILE A 69 5.10 4.63 11.05
CA ILE A 69 5.89 5.09 12.20
C ILE A 69 4.97 5.45 13.37
N ILE A 70 3.94 6.26 13.12
CA ILE A 70 2.97 6.68 14.15
C ILE A 70 2.28 5.45 14.75
N ILE A 71 1.82 4.52 13.92
CA ILE A 71 1.16 3.29 14.36
C ILE A 71 2.11 2.42 15.20
N ASN A 72 3.36 2.26 14.78
CA ASN A 72 4.36 1.47 15.52
C ASN A 72 4.73 2.10 16.87
N LEU A 73 4.75 3.43 16.97
CA LEU A 73 4.99 4.13 18.22
C LEU A 73 3.79 4.01 19.18
N MET A 74 2.57 4.01 18.63
CA MET A 74 1.33 3.96 19.39
C MET A 74 0.99 2.55 19.89
N ARG A 75 1.29 1.50 19.10
CA ARG A 75 1.00 0.09 19.44
C ARG A 75 1.47 -0.32 20.85
N PRO A 76 2.72 -0.11 21.29
CA PRO A 76 3.17 -0.55 22.61
C PRO A 76 2.51 0.21 23.77
N THR A 77 1.82 1.33 23.52
CA THR A 77 1.17 2.12 24.59
C THR A 77 -0.15 1.51 25.08
N GLY A 78 -0.67 0.48 24.41
CA GLY A 78 -1.97 -0.13 24.73
C GLY A 78 -3.17 0.66 24.17
N PHE A 79 -2.94 1.63 23.29
CA PHE A 79 -3.98 2.49 22.72
C PHE A 79 -5.03 1.70 21.94
N PHE A 80 -4.59 0.77 21.07
CA PHE A 80 -5.51 -0.03 20.27
C PHE A 80 -6.30 -1.03 21.14
N GLU A 81 -5.67 -1.57 22.18
CA GLU A 81 -6.28 -2.44 23.18
C GLU A 81 -7.36 -1.69 23.99
N TYR A 82 -7.08 -0.45 24.40
CA TYR A 82 -8.06 0.40 25.08
C TYR A 82 -9.29 0.64 24.20
N ILE A 83 -9.07 1.00 22.92
CA ILE A 83 -10.15 1.17 21.95
C ILE A 83 -10.94 -0.13 21.78
N ALA A 84 -10.26 -1.26 21.63
CA ALA A 84 -10.92 -2.55 21.43
C ALA A 84 -11.83 -2.92 22.60
N ILE A 85 -11.34 -2.77 23.84
CA ILE A 85 -12.10 -3.04 25.06
C ILE A 85 -13.29 -2.08 25.17
N LYS A 86 -13.09 -0.79 24.87
CA LYS A 86 -14.15 0.21 24.93
C LYS A 86 -15.25 -0.06 23.90
N SER A 87 -14.86 -0.42 22.67
CA SER A 87 -15.79 -0.82 21.60
C SER A 87 -16.58 -2.07 21.97
N ALA A 88 -15.94 -3.09 22.54
CA ALA A 88 -16.60 -4.30 23.01
C ALA A 88 -17.63 -4.02 24.12
N LYS A 89 -17.27 -3.19 25.10
CA LYS A 89 -18.17 -2.77 26.18
C LYS A 89 -19.36 -1.97 25.64
N LEU A 90 -19.11 -1.03 24.73
CA LEU A 90 -20.16 -0.20 24.12
C LEU A 90 -21.11 -1.03 23.23
N GLY A 91 -20.57 -2.01 22.50
CA GLY A 91 -21.34 -2.96 21.70
C GLY A 91 -22.11 -4.01 22.51
N ARG A 92 -21.97 -4.02 23.85
CA ARG A 92 -22.65 -4.95 24.77
C ARG A 92 -22.46 -6.43 24.42
N GLY A 93 -21.33 -6.80 23.82
CA GLY A 93 -21.04 -8.16 23.37
C GLY A 93 -21.75 -8.59 22.09
N GLU A 94 -22.55 -7.74 21.45
CA GLU A 94 -23.20 -8.07 20.17
C GLU A 94 -22.19 -7.91 19.01
N PRO A 95 -21.86 -8.99 18.26
CA PRO A 95 -20.80 -8.95 17.26
C PRO A 95 -20.99 -7.87 16.18
N PHE A 96 -22.23 -7.69 15.72
CA PHE A 96 -22.54 -6.70 14.70
C PHE A 96 -22.30 -5.26 15.19
N ARG A 97 -22.70 -4.93 16.41
CA ARG A 97 -22.48 -3.60 16.99
C ARG A 97 -20.99 -3.32 17.18
N ILE A 98 -20.24 -4.31 17.64
CA ILE A 98 -18.78 -4.20 17.80
C ILE A 98 -18.13 -3.93 16.45
N MET A 99 -18.52 -4.67 15.40
CA MET A 99 -18.02 -4.45 14.04
C MET A 99 -18.32 -3.04 13.53
N VAL A 100 -19.55 -2.54 13.73
CA VAL A 100 -19.92 -1.17 13.35
C VAL A 100 -19.08 -0.12 14.11
N ILE A 101 -18.90 -0.29 15.42
CA ILE A 101 -18.09 0.63 16.22
C ILE A 101 -16.63 0.61 15.73
N PHE A 102 -16.06 -0.56 15.46
CA PHE A 102 -14.72 -0.64 14.89
C PHE A 102 -14.62 0.00 13.52
N ALA A 103 -15.60 -0.20 12.63
CA ALA A 103 -15.62 0.43 11.32
C ALA A 103 -15.61 1.96 11.42
N VAL A 104 -16.42 2.54 12.33
CA VAL A 104 -16.45 3.99 12.58
C VAL A 104 -15.11 4.47 13.16
N VAL A 105 -14.56 3.75 14.13
CA VAL A 105 -13.27 4.10 14.72
C VAL A 105 -12.15 4.04 13.68
N THR A 106 -12.08 2.99 12.86
CA THR A 106 -11.12 2.88 11.75
C THR A 106 -11.32 4.00 10.75
N ALA A 107 -12.55 4.32 10.35
CA ALA A 107 -12.81 5.42 9.41
C ALA A 107 -12.31 6.77 9.95
N VAL A 108 -12.55 7.07 11.23
CA VAL A 108 -12.08 8.31 11.86
C VAL A 108 -10.56 8.32 12.02
N LEU A 109 -9.96 7.21 12.47
CA LEU A 109 -8.52 7.14 12.71
C LEU A 109 -7.68 7.02 11.43
N SER A 110 -8.23 6.48 10.33
CA SER A 110 -7.53 6.33 9.05
C SER A 110 -7.70 7.52 8.11
N ALA A 111 -8.59 8.47 8.42
CA ALA A 111 -8.81 9.67 7.60
C ALA A 111 -7.76 10.78 7.84
N PHE A 112 -6.92 10.63 8.86
CA PHE A 112 -5.84 11.55 9.24
C PHE A 112 -4.49 10.83 9.20
#